data_AF-A0A2H9SC98-F1
#
_entry.id   AF-A0A2H9SC98-F1
#
_cell.length_a   1.000
_cell.length_b   1.000
_cell.length_c   1.000
_cell.angle_alpha   90.00
_cell.angle_beta   90.00
_cell.angle_gamma   90.00
#
_symmetry.space_group_name_H-M   'P 1'
#
loop_
_entity.id
_entity.type
_entity.pdbx_description
1 polymer ?
#
loop_
_entity_poly.entity_id
_entity_poly.type
_entity_poly.pdbx_seq_one_letter_code
_entity_poly.pdbx_strand_id
1 'polypeptide(L)'
;FELAWVLEGEPPFTLKTFGFKNYSFQVVSFSSADEFTRETDSYGNSRITFHLAGVTKRRITVQGTAAINYANGLEQAGDAGNFLEETVFVELTPEIGVKARQITEGAENDFQKMVLLTEWVHNNVAYDESYGQRQCTSSEAFADLRGTCDEESHLLIAFARSLNVPARFVAGFVHSGESWGAHAWVEFAFEGEWVPADPTFNELGLLDATHLKFAHGQDQADIAQEVTEGVEVQVLAPEIELNNEQSFNLPYEYSFYSLPEEAGPGAVVDARVLVQSLSKDYLAAPLSIVVPTEPPELAVKLVESTDKLVYLPPKGKQVAEWRLVFPHAFKEGYAYNFSIQVNSMGSSIHEIIAGSGQVGADAVSSALVNELSAGFENGSVAITVEIANSGNTLYSANASCEFEGQQQTKQVSIPVGGSTLLQFVFNDPKKDFLTGEITLSNPQKTVRQPFELTVEHAQPTPAADSSNASLGVAAIGALLIAAAFVILHRPREPCIQAG
;
A
#
# COMPACT_ATOMS: atom_id res chain seq x y z
N PHE A 1 13.77 14.26 -19.83
CA PHE A 1 13.07 14.97 -18.76
C PHE A 1 13.43 16.44 -18.81
N GLU A 2 12.47 17.30 -18.45
CA GLU A 2 12.64 18.72 -18.15
C GLU A 2 12.03 19.00 -16.77
N LEU A 3 12.80 19.67 -15.91
CA LEU A 3 12.34 20.25 -14.64
C LEU A 3 12.42 21.76 -14.75
N ALA A 4 11.41 22.47 -14.25
CA ALA A 4 11.37 23.92 -14.35
C ALA A 4 10.79 24.61 -13.11
N TRP A 5 11.31 25.81 -12.83
CA TRP A 5 10.91 26.67 -11.73
C TRP A 5 10.70 28.10 -12.24
N VAL A 6 9.67 28.78 -11.74
CA VAL A 6 9.48 30.22 -11.92
C VAL A 6 9.70 30.91 -10.58
N LEU A 7 10.68 31.80 -10.55
CA LEU A 7 11.11 32.55 -9.38
C LEU A 7 10.68 34.01 -9.55
N GLU A 8 10.07 34.60 -8.53
CA GLU A 8 9.63 36.00 -8.54
C GLU A 8 9.97 36.68 -7.21
N GLY A 9 10.70 37.80 -7.25
CA GLY A 9 11.14 38.52 -6.04
C GLY A 9 12.24 39.54 -6.30
N GLU A 10 12.77 40.16 -5.25
CA GLU A 10 13.83 41.17 -5.35
C GLU A 10 15.23 40.53 -5.49
N PRO A 11 15.98 40.79 -6.57
CA PRO A 11 17.32 40.24 -6.75
C PRO A 11 18.40 40.98 -5.92
N PRO A 12 19.56 40.34 -5.66
CA PRO A 12 19.93 38.99 -6.07
C PRO A 12 19.28 37.93 -5.19
N PHE A 13 18.92 36.79 -5.79
CA PHE A 13 18.39 35.66 -5.05
C PHE A 13 19.03 34.34 -5.47
N THR A 14 18.87 33.36 -4.61
CA THR A 14 19.40 32.01 -4.75
C THR A 14 18.25 31.01 -4.74
N LEU A 15 18.27 30.07 -5.69
CA LEU A 15 17.48 28.85 -5.64
C LEU A 15 18.45 27.68 -5.47
N LYS A 16 18.25 26.89 -4.43
CA LYS A 16 18.95 25.63 -4.21
C LYS A 16 17.96 24.49 -4.23
N THR A 17 18.19 23.55 -5.13
CA THR A 17 17.34 22.38 -5.36
C THR A 17 18.19 21.13 -5.53
N PHE A 18 17.57 19.99 -5.76
CA PHE A 18 18.26 18.74 -6.04
C PHE A 18 18.56 18.62 -7.54
N GLY A 19 19.66 17.97 -7.85
CA GLY A 19 19.98 17.50 -9.18
C GLY A 19 20.11 15.98 -9.16
N PHE A 20 19.76 15.33 -10.27
CA PHE A 20 19.96 13.90 -10.40
C PHE A 20 21.43 13.50 -10.24
N LYS A 21 21.67 12.34 -9.62
CA LYS A 21 22.99 11.71 -9.60
C LYS A 21 22.94 10.33 -10.25
N ASN A 22 24.12 9.81 -10.58
CA ASN A 22 24.28 8.44 -11.06
C ASN A 22 24.24 7.46 -9.88
N TYR A 23 23.54 6.36 -10.11
CA TYR A 23 23.49 5.15 -9.28
C TYR A 23 23.82 3.94 -10.17
N SER A 24 23.99 2.76 -9.56
CA SER A 24 24.18 1.50 -10.30
C SER A 24 23.01 1.21 -11.26
N PHE A 25 21.78 1.47 -10.80
CA PHE A 25 20.54 1.26 -11.56
C PHE A 25 20.09 2.45 -12.39
N GLN A 26 20.69 3.63 -12.23
CA GLN A 26 20.21 4.87 -12.84
C GLN A 26 21.39 5.70 -13.33
N VAL A 27 21.47 5.92 -14.64
CA VAL A 27 22.49 6.79 -15.26
C VAL A 27 21.81 8.04 -15.81
N VAL A 28 22.26 9.20 -15.37
CA VAL A 28 21.66 10.50 -15.71
C VAL A 28 22.70 11.47 -16.27
N SER A 29 22.31 12.21 -17.30
CA SER A 29 23.00 13.40 -17.76
C SER A 29 22.03 14.56 -17.87
N PHE A 30 22.39 15.73 -17.37
CA PHE A 30 21.55 16.93 -17.46
C PHE A 30 22.37 18.20 -17.58
N SER A 31 21.72 19.25 -18.08
CA SER A 31 22.27 20.60 -18.21
C SER A 31 21.21 21.66 -17.93
N SER A 32 21.65 22.87 -17.64
CA SER A 32 20.81 24.06 -17.57
C SER A 32 21.44 25.18 -18.41
N ALA A 33 20.61 26.08 -18.92
CA ALA A 33 21.08 27.29 -19.57
C ALA A 33 21.61 28.33 -18.57
N ASP A 34 21.10 28.30 -17.34
CA ASP A 34 21.58 29.11 -16.23
C ASP A 34 22.77 28.42 -15.55
N GLU A 35 23.78 29.21 -15.16
CA GLU A 35 24.92 28.69 -14.41
C GLU A 35 24.48 28.24 -13.00
N PHE A 36 24.98 27.08 -12.57
CA PHE A 36 24.76 26.56 -11.24
C PHE A 36 26.07 26.01 -10.65
N THR A 37 26.15 26.04 -9.33
CA THR A 37 27.17 25.27 -8.58
C THR A 37 26.56 23.95 -8.12
N ARG A 38 27.39 22.93 -7.91
CA ARG A 38 26.97 21.62 -7.43
C ARG A 38 27.71 21.27 -6.15
N GLU A 39 26.97 20.74 -5.18
CA GLU A 39 27.52 20.17 -3.96
C GLU A 39 26.83 18.83 -3.64
N THR A 40 27.34 18.16 -2.62
CA THR A 40 26.75 16.93 -2.09
C THR A 40 26.30 17.19 -0.66
N ASP A 41 25.05 16.88 -0.34
CA ASP A 41 24.52 17.05 1.02
C ASP A 41 25.01 15.93 1.97
N SER A 42 24.57 15.99 3.23
CA SER A 42 24.91 14.99 4.25
C SER A 42 24.40 13.58 3.97
N TYR A 43 23.43 13.43 3.07
CA TYR A 43 22.86 12.14 2.69
C TYR A 43 23.47 11.61 1.37
N GLY A 44 24.34 12.38 0.73
CA GLY A 44 24.95 11.99 -0.53
C GLY A 44 24.10 12.34 -1.76
N ASN A 45 23.07 13.19 -1.63
CA ASN A 45 22.33 13.71 -2.78
C ASN A 45 23.12 14.80 -3.48
N SER A 46 22.91 14.97 -4.78
CA SER A 46 23.46 16.10 -5.53
C SER A 46 22.55 17.32 -5.34
N ARG A 47 23.08 18.40 -4.77
CA ARG A 47 22.40 19.70 -4.66
C ARG A 47 22.96 20.63 -5.73
N ILE A 48 22.08 21.37 -6.40
CA ILE A 48 22.44 22.40 -7.37
C ILE A 48 21.92 23.76 -6.91
N THR A 49 22.76 24.77 -7.06
CA THR A 49 22.48 26.12 -6.58
C THR A 49 22.62 27.13 -7.72
N PHE A 50 21.53 27.83 -8.02
CA PHE A 50 21.48 28.93 -8.97
C PHE A 50 21.59 30.26 -8.23
N HIS A 51 22.52 31.11 -8.66
CA HIS A 51 22.63 32.49 -8.17
C HIS A 51 22.18 33.44 -9.28
N LEU A 52 21.07 34.14 -9.05
CA LEU A 52 20.43 34.98 -10.04
C LEU A 52 20.52 36.45 -9.64
N ALA A 53 21.04 37.28 -10.56
CA ALA A 53 21.19 38.72 -10.38
C ALA A 53 20.40 39.48 -11.45
N GLY A 54 19.85 40.64 -11.07
CA GLY A 54 19.37 41.65 -12.02
C GLY A 54 18.02 41.39 -12.70
N VAL A 55 17.22 40.42 -12.25
CA VAL A 55 15.86 40.15 -12.76
C VAL A 55 14.91 39.87 -11.61
N THR A 56 13.69 40.44 -11.67
CA THR A 56 12.66 40.26 -10.64
C THR A 56 11.78 39.03 -10.88
N LYS A 57 11.82 38.46 -12.09
CA LYS A 57 11.13 37.22 -12.45
C LYS A 57 11.98 36.40 -13.41
N ARG A 58 12.15 35.10 -13.15
CA ARG A 58 13.00 34.20 -13.95
C ARG A 58 12.42 32.79 -14.00
N ARG A 59 12.40 32.19 -15.20
CA ARG A 59 12.20 30.75 -15.37
C ARG A 59 13.57 30.06 -15.44
N ILE A 60 13.82 29.12 -14.55
CA ILE A 60 14.98 28.22 -14.60
C ILE A 60 14.50 26.88 -15.13
N THR A 61 15.29 26.27 -16.01
CA THR A 61 15.01 24.96 -16.58
C THR A 61 16.25 24.05 -16.48
N VAL A 62 16.03 22.79 -16.11
CA VAL A 62 17.01 21.70 -16.14
C VAL A 62 16.50 20.62 -17.09
N GLN A 63 17.27 20.29 -18.12
CA GLN A 63 16.93 19.28 -19.12
C GLN A 63 17.97 18.16 -19.13
N GLY A 64 17.51 16.92 -19.27
CA GLY A 64 18.39 15.77 -19.27
C GLY A 64 17.76 14.47 -19.74
N THR A 65 18.60 13.43 -19.75
CA THR A 65 18.23 12.04 -20.05
C THR A 65 18.59 11.16 -18.87
N ALA A 66 17.71 10.22 -18.55
CA ALA A 66 17.92 9.19 -17.55
C ALA A 66 17.71 7.81 -18.20
N ALA A 67 18.58 6.85 -17.86
CA ALA A 67 18.44 5.46 -18.22
C ALA A 67 18.34 4.63 -16.93
N ILE A 68 17.25 3.87 -16.78
CA ILE A 68 16.91 3.12 -15.57
C ILE A 68 16.96 1.62 -15.85
N ASN A 69 17.61 0.87 -14.96
CA ASN A 69 17.63 -0.57 -14.92
C ASN A 69 18.03 -1.05 -13.53
N TYR A 70 17.04 -1.34 -12.66
CA TYR A 70 17.28 -1.88 -11.32
C TYR A 70 17.97 -3.26 -11.30
N ALA A 71 17.98 -3.99 -12.41
CA ALA A 71 18.73 -5.24 -12.51
C ALA A 71 20.26 -5.06 -12.60
N ASN A 72 20.76 -3.83 -12.78
CA ASN A 72 22.20 -3.55 -12.79
C ASN A 72 22.84 -3.50 -11.38
N GLY A 73 22.03 -3.61 -10.32
CA GLY A 73 22.46 -3.62 -8.93
C GLY A 73 22.06 -2.36 -8.16
N LEU A 74 22.23 -2.44 -6.83
CA LEU A 74 21.73 -1.45 -5.88
C LEU A 74 22.85 -0.52 -5.38
N GLU A 75 22.46 0.53 -4.64
CA GLU A 75 23.42 1.42 -3.97
C GLU A 75 23.92 0.76 -2.68
N GLN A 76 25.22 0.88 -2.39
CA GLN A 76 25.79 0.36 -1.14
C GLN A 76 25.32 1.21 0.05
N ALA A 77 24.93 0.54 1.14
CA ALA A 77 24.34 1.18 2.31
C ALA A 77 25.34 2.02 3.11
N GLY A 78 26.60 1.58 3.18
CA GLY A 78 27.60 2.20 4.04
C GLY A 78 27.21 2.14 5.52
N ASP A 79 27.41 3.23 6.25
CA ASP A 79 26.91 3.37 7.63
C ASP A 79 25.47 3.90 7.60
N ALA A 80 24.52 3.01 7.89
CA ALA A 80 23.10 3.30 7.88
C ALA A 80 22.55 3.72 9.26
N GLY A 81 23.40 3.91 10.28
CA GLY A 81 22.96 4.13 11.66
C GLY A 81 22.00 5.32 11.84
N ASN A 82 22.22 6.41 11.10
CA ASN A 82 21.35 7.60 11.16
C ASN A 82 19.93 7.34 10.62
N PHE A 83 19.69 6.23 9.91
CA PHE A 83 18.38 5.87 9.36
C PHE A 83 17.57 4.93 10.28
N LEU A 84 17.93 4.89 11.57
CA LEU A 84 17.19 4.20 12.64
C LEU A 84 16.39 5.16 13.53
N GLU A 85 16.71 6.46 13.49
CA GLU A 85 16.19 7.45 14.42
C GLU A 85 14.76 7.87 14.08
N GLU A 86 14.04 8.32 15.11
CA GLU A 86 12.74 8.99 14.96
C GLU A 86 12.91 10.38 14.34
N THR A 87 11.94 10.82 13.55
CA THR A 87 11.95 12.15 12.91
C THR A 87 10.58 12.84 13.02
N VAL A 88 10.42 14.01 12.39
CA VAL A 88 9.16 14.77 12.49
C VAL A 88 7.99 14.08 11.79
N PHE A 89 8.25 13.37 10.70
CA PHE A 89 7.22 12.62 9.97
C PHE A 89 7.24 11.12 10.26
N VAL A 90 8.35 10.59 10.80
CA VAL A 90 8.49 9.17 11.14
C VAL A 90 8.58 9.03 12.64
N GLU A 91 7.42 8.93 13.28
CA GLU A 91 7.25 8.69 14.70
C GLU A 91 7.30 7.18 15.02
N LEU A 92 7.97 6.81 16.11
CA LEU A 92 8.21 5.41 16.52
C LEU A 92 7.39 5.06 17.76
N THR A 93 6.08 4.92 17.59
CA THR A 93 5.16 4.62 18.69
C THR A 93 5.20 3.14 19.11
N PRO A 94 4.87 2.83 20.38
CA PRO A 94 4.73 1.44 20.83
C PRO A 94 3.75 0.62 19.99
N GLU A 95 2.66 1.23 19.55
CA GLU A 95 1.59 0.60 18.76
C GLU A 95 2.11 0.17 17.38
N ILE A 96 2.83 1.05 16.68
CA ILE A 96 3.52 0.73 15.42
C ILE A 96 4.48 -0.43 15.63
N GLY A 97 5.30 -0.39 16.69
CA GLY A 97 6.25 -1.45 16.98
C GLY A 97 5.60 -2.80 17.31
N VAL A 98 4.49 -2.81 18.05
CA VAL A 98 3.71 -4.04 18.33
C VAL A 98 3.15 -4.61 17.04
N LYS A 99 2.53 -3.76 16.20
CA LYS A 99 1.95 -4.19 14.94
C LYS A 99 3.01 -4.72 13.97
N ALA A 100 4.16 -4.06 13.86
CA ALA A 100 5.27 -4.52 13.04
C ALA A 100 5.73 -5.93 13.44
N ARG A 101 5.86 -6.20 14.75
CA ARG A 101 6.22 -7.53 15.26
C ARG A 101 5.16 -8.60 14.98
N GLN A 102 3.88 -8.23 15.04
CA GLN A 102 2.78 -9.15 14.70
C GLN A 102 2.79 -9.50 13.21
N ILE A 103 2.92 -8.50 12.33
CA ILE A 103 2.96 -8.71 10.88
C ILE A 103 4.15 -9.59 10.48
N THR A 104 5.28 -9.40 11.15
CA THR A 104 6.55 -10.07 10.82
C THR A 104 6.82 -11.35 11.62
N GLU A 105 5.81 -11.85 12.34
CA GLU A 105 5.95 -13.09 13.10
C GLU A 105 6.33 -14.26 12.17
N GLY A 106 7.40 -14.97 12.52
CA GLY A 106 7.91 -16.09 11.72
C GLY A 106 8.77 -15.71 10.51
N ALA A 107 9.01 -14.42 10.25
CA ALA A 107 9.95 -14.00 9.21
C ALA A 107 11.39 -14.45 9.51
N GLU A 108 12.08 -14.99 8.51
CA GLU A 108 13.42 -15.57 8.66
C GLU A 108 14.53 -14.51 8.70
N ASN A 109 14.33 -13.38 8.05
CA ASN A 109 15.30 -12.29 7.92
C ASN A 109 14.61 -10.95 7.64
N ASP A 110 15.37 -9.86 7.69
CA ASP A 110 14.83 -8.51 7.52
C ASP A 110 14.25 -8.24 6.13
N PHE A 111 14.73 -8.91 5.08
CA PHE A 111 14.12 -8.81 3.75
C PHE A 111 12.70 -9.37 3.75
N GLN A 112 12.48 -10.55 4.34
CA GLN A 112 11.13 -11.11 4.46
C GLN A 112 10.24 -10.26 5.36
N LYS A 113 10.79 -9.66 6.43
CA LYS A 113 10.04 -8.68 7.24
C LYS A 113 9.54 -7.53 6.38
N MET A 114 10.43 -6.95 5.58
CA MET A 114 10.08 -5.83 4.72
C MET A 114 9.05 -6.22 3.65
N VAL A 115 9.11 -7.43 3.09
CA VAL A 115 8.06 -7.94 2.19
C VAL A 115 6.69 -7.94 2.87
N LEU A 116 6.60 -8.50 4.08
CA LEU A 116 5.33 -8.58 4.83
C LEU A 116 4.82 -7.19 5.24
N LEU A 117 5.71 -6.27 5.60
CA LEU A 117 5.35 -4.90 5.97
C LEU A 117 4.90 -4.07 4.76
N THR A 118 5.61 -4.16 3.64
CA THR A 118 5.23 -3.48 2.39
C THR A 118 3.86 -3.96 1.91
N GLU A 119 3.64 -5.28 1.87
CA GLU A 119 2.34 -5.86 1.50
C GLU A 119 1.23 -5.44 2.48
N TRP A 120 1.54 -5.37 3.78
CA TRP A 120 0.56 -4.93 4.77
C TRP A 120 0.17 -3.47 4.56
N VAL A 121 1.15 -2.56 4.35
CA VAL A 121 0.86 -1.15 4.06
C VAL A 121 0.01 -1.02 2.80
N HIS A 122 0.42 -1.68 1.71
CA HIS A 122 -0.32 -1.68 0.44
C HIS A 122 -1.79 -2.09 0.59
N ASN A 123 -2.06 -3.15 1.37
CA ASN A 123 -3.39 -3.70 1.50
C ASN A 123 -4.27 -3.01 2.57
N ASN A 124 -3.68 -2.26 3.50
CA ASN A 124 -4.39 -1.72 4.66
C ASN A 124 -4.45 -0.20 4.67
N VAL A 125 -3.58 0.50 3.95
CA VAL A 125 -3.63 1.97 3.82
C VAL A 125 -4.34 2.31 2.53
N ALA A 126 -5.50 2.96 2.64
CA ALA A 126 -6.24 3.40 1.46
C ALA A 126 -5.64 4.69 0.90
N TYR A 127 -5.26 4.65 -0.38
CA TYR A 127 -4.72 5.81 -1.07
C TYR A 127 -5.77 6.94 -1.16
N ASP A 128 -5.44 8.12 -0.62
CA ASP A 128 -6.34 9.28 -0.54
C ASP A 128 -5.57 10.57 -0.81
N GLU A 129 -5.75 11.15 -2.01
CA GLU A 129 -5.09 12.39 -2.42
C GLU A 129 -5.40 13.58 -1.52
N SER A 130 -6.51 13.56 -0.76
CA SER A 130 -6.85 14.65 0.17
C SER A 130 -5.88 14.74 1.36
N TYR A 131 -5.14 13.66 1.65
CA TYR A 131 -4.14 13.64 2.72
C TYR A 131 -2.87 14.43 2.37
N GLY A 132 -2.53 14.58 1.09
CA GLY A 132 -1.29 15.25 0.67
C GLY A 132 -1.18 16.72 1.12
N GLN A 133 -2.30 17.38 1.45
CA GLN A 133 -2.27 18.75 1.99
C GLN A 133 -2.03 18.82 3.50
N ARG A 134 -2.19 17.71 4.23
CA ARG A 134 -2.13 17.65 5.69
C ARG A 134 -0.72 17.38 6.21
N GLN A 135 0.11 16.71 5.40
CA GLN A 135 1.48 16.29 5.77
C GLN A 135 1.49 15.47 7.06
N CYS A 136 0.88 14.29 7.01
CA CYS A 136 0.63 13.48 8.20
C CYS A 136 1.87 12.69 8.65
N THR A 137 1.97 12.45 9.96
CA THR A 137 3.03 11.59 10.53
C THR A 137 2.71 10.12 10.30
N SER A 138 3.71 9.25 10.46
CA SER A 138 3.52 7.79 10.46
C SER A 138 2.48 7.32 11.48
N SER A 139 2.37 7.97 12.65
CA SER A 139 1.36 7.63 13.67
C SER A 139 -0.05 7.98 13.20
N GLU A 140 -0.21 9.12 12.54
CA GLU A 140 -1.51 9.54 11.98
C GLU A 140 -1.91 8.62 10.83
N ALA A 141 -1.00 8.31 9.91
CA ALA A 141 -1.22 7.35 8.83
C ALA A 141 -1.59 5.96 9.37
N PHE A 142 -0.94 5.52 10.46
CA PHE A 142 -1.26 4.26 11.12
C PHE A 142 -2.65 4.25 11.78
N ALA A 143 -3.05 5.37 12.38
CA ALA A 143 -4.35 5.50 13.03
C ALA A 143 -5.50 5.59 12.01
N ASP A 144 -5.30 6.34 10.93
CA ASP A 144 -6.32 6.62 9.93
C ASP A 144 -6.43 5.52 8.86
N LEU A 145 -5.35 4.76 8.64
CA LEU A 145 -5.22 3.78 7.55
C LEU A 145 -5.54 4.39 6.18
N ARG A 146 -5.13 5.64 6.00
CA ARG A 146 -5.27 6.43 4.79
C ARG A 146 -4.06 7.31 4.60
N GLY A 147 -3.72 7.61 3.36
CA GLY A 147 -2.58 8.46 3.06
C GLY A 147 -2.27 8.53 1.58
N THR A 148 -1.20 9.26 1.26
CA THR A 148 -0.58 9.24 -0.08
C THR A 148 0.71 8.43 -0.05
N CYS A 149 1.46 8.42 -1.15
CA CYS A 149 2.78 7.79 -1.22
C CYS A 149 3.74 8.28 -0.11
N ASP A 150 3.61 9.53 0.35
CA ASP A 150 4.39 10.07 1.45
C ASP A 150 4.06 9.37 2.77
N GLU A 151 2.78 9.31 3.15
CA GLU A 151 2.31 8.68 4.38
C GLU A 151 2.55 7.16 4.41
N GLU A 152 2.33 6.47 3.28
CA GLU A 152 2.65 5.04 3.16
C GLU A 152 4.15 4.79 3.36
N SER A 153 5.00 5.65 2.78
CA SER A 153 6.45 5.59 2.96
C SER A 153 6.86 5.87 4.40
N HIS A 154 6.29 6.90 5.04
CA HIS A 154 6.56 7.21 6.45
C HIS A 154 6.17 6.06 7.37
N LEU A 155 5.00 5.44 7.15
CA LEU A 155 4.54 4.31 7.93
C LEU A 155 5.42 3.07 7.74
N LEU A 156 5.81 2.76 6.49
CA LEU A 156 6.72 1.65 6.20
C LEU A 156 8.10 1.86 6.83
N ILE A 157 8.63 3.09 6.80
CA ILE A 157 9.88 3.44 7.50
C ILE A 157 9.72 3.27 9.01
N ALA A 158 8.61 3.73 9.59
CA ALA A 158 8.35 3.60 11.02
C ALA A 158 8.28 2.13 11.45
N PHE A 159 7.61 1.28 10.67
CA PHE A 159 7.63 -0.17 10.91
C PHE A 159 9.04 -0.75 10.83
N ALA A 160 9.81 -0.43 9.78
CA ALA A 160 11.18 -0.92 9.61
C ALA A 160 12.08 -0.52 10.79
N ARG A 161 12.10 0.77 11.13
CA ARG A 161 12.91 1.33 12.23
C ARG A 161 12.50 0.77 13.59
N SER A 162 11.20 0.52 13.83
CA SER A 162 10.72 -0.12 15.07
C SER A 162 11.23 -1.56 15.25
N LEU A 163 11.63 -2.21 14.15
CA LEU A 163 12.25 -3.54 14.12
C LEU A 163 13.78 -3.48 13.97
N ASN A 164 14.37 -2.29 14.15
CA ASN A 164 15.80 -2.01 14.03
C ASN A 164 16.36 -2.29 12.61
N VAL A 165 15.54 -2.11 11.58
CA VAL A 165 15.96 -2.12 10.17
C VAL A 165 16.13 -0.67 9.71
N PRO A 166 17.36 -0.24 9.35
CA PRO A 166 17.57 1.10 8.85
C PRO A 166 16.80 1.33 7.55
N ALA A 167 16.01 2.40 7.49
CA ALA A 167 15.19 2.72 6.33
C ALA A 167 15.16 4.22 6.08
N ARG A 168 15.14 4.63 4.81
CA ARG A 168 15.20 6.03 4.38
C ARG A 168 14.09 6.35 3.39
N PHE A 169 13.66 7.59 3.42
CA PHE A 169 12.66 8.15 2.51
C PHE A 169 13.33 8.49 1.19
N VAL A 170 12.69 8.12 0.09
CA VAL A 170 13.16 8.41 -1.26
C VAL A 170 12.10 9.22 -1.99
N ALA A 171 12.51 10.34 -2.59
CA ALA A 171 11.67 11.14 -3.46
C ALA A 171 12.14 11.01 -4.91
N GLY A 172 11.19 10.95 -5.82
CA GLY A 172 11.46 10.82 -7.24
C GLY A 172 10.24 11.06 -8.10
N PHE A 173 10.23 10.41 -9.26
CA PHE A 173 9.13 10.44 -10.20
C PHE A 173 8.79 9.02 -10.64
N VAL A 174 7.50 8.75 -10.81
CA VAL A 174 6.97 7.47 -11.28
C VAL A 174 5.97 7.73 -12.41
N HIS A 175 5.87 6.78 -13.34
CA HIS A 175 4.83 6.78 -14.37
C HIS A 175 3.70 5.85 -13.95
N SER A 176 2.55 6.39 -13.56
CA SER A 176 1.40 5.62 -13.05
C SER A 176 0.68 4.76 -14.11
N GLY A 177 1.14 4.79 -15.36
CA GLY A 177 0.45 4.23 -16.52
C GLY A 177 -0.29 5.29 -17.35
N GLU A 178 -0.63 6.43 -16.73
CA GLU A 178 -1.28 7.55 -17.42
C GLU A 178 -0.37 8.77 -17.57
N SER A 179 0.42 9.09 -16.54
CA SER A 179 1.30 10.24 -16.55
C SER A 179 2.48 10.09 -15.58
N TRP A 180 3.51 10.90 -15.80
CA TRP A 180 4.61 11.06 -14.84
C TRP A 180 4.21 11.99 -13.72
N GLY A 181 4.31 11.50 -12.48
CA GLY A 181 4.06 12.25 -11.26
C GLY A 181 5.27 12.21 -10.35
N ALA A 182 5.32 13.12 -9.39
CA ALA A 182 6.22 12.97 -8.26
C ALA A 182 5.73 11.84 -7.36
N HIS A 183 6.67 11.14 -6.74
CA HIS A 183 6.38 9.95 -5.96
C HIS A 183 7.39 9.76 -4.85
N ALA A 184 6.96 9.10 -3.78
CA ALA A 184 7.78 8.73 -2.65
C ALA A 184 7.74 7.21 -2.41
N TRP A 185 8.89 6.66 -2.06
CA TRP A 185 9.04 5.26 -1.68
C TRP A 185 10.13 5.11 -0.62
N VAL A 186 10.43 3.86 -0.24
CA VAL A 186 11.37 3.54 0.83
C VAL A 186 12.58 2.78 0.29
N GLU A 187 13.75 3.04 0.87
CA GLU A 187 14.89 2.13 0.76
C GLU A 187 15.31 1.66 2.15
N PHE A 188 15.55 0.37 2.31
CA PHE A 188 16.00 -0.22 3.58
C PHE A 188 17.36 -0.89 3.42
N ALA A 189 18.14 -0.90 4.49
CA ALA A 189 19.45 -1.52 4.50
C ALA A 189 19.34 -3.03 4.69
N PHE A 190 19.83 -3.81 3.73
CA PHE A 190 19.91 -5.27 3.83
C PHE A 190 21.18 -5.77 3.14
N GLU A 191 21.94 -6.64 3.82
CA GLU A 191 23.21 -7.21 3.34
C GLU A 191 24.21 -6.18 2.77
N GLY A 192 24.18 -4.94 3.29
CA GLY A 192 25.09 -3.87 2.88
C GLY A 192 24.61 -3.04 1.69
N GLU A 193 23.38 -3.23 1.21
CA GLU A 193 22.77 -2.49 0.11
C GLU A 193 21.49 -1.77 0.54
N TRP A 194 21.16 -0.68 -0.16
CA TRP A 194 19.86 -0.01 -0.09
C TRP A 194 18.88 -0.71 -1.02
N VAL A 195 18.00 -1.52 -0.44
CA VAL A 195 16.96 -2.27 -1.14
C VAL A 195 15.70 -1.42 -1.24
N PRO A 196 15.17 -1.17 -2.44
CA PRO A 196 13.97 -0.36 -2.60
C PRO A 196 12.70 -1.16 -2.24
N ALA A 197 11.71 -0.47 -1.68
CA ALA A 197 10.39 -0.97 -1.38
C ALA A 197 9.37 0.15 -1.61
N ASP A 198 8.34 -0.14 -2.41
CA ASP A 198 7.26 0.77 -2.75
C ASP A 198 5.92 0.16 -2.33
N PRO A 199 5.32 0.63 -1.22
CA PRO A 199 4.02 0.14 -0.77
C PRO A 199 2.87 0.57 -1.69
N THR A 200 3.00 1.67 -2.44
CA THR A 200 1.92 2.14 -3.34
C THR A 200 1.76 1.19 -4.52
N PHE A 201 2.89 0.72 -5.09
CA PHE A 201 2.90 -0.22 -6.21
C PHE A 201 3.06 -1.69 -5.78
N ASN A 202 3.17 -1.95 -4.47
CA ASN A 202 3.42 -3.28 -3.89
C ASN A 202 4.70 -3.94 -4.43
N GLU A 203 5.76 -3.18 -4.67
CA GLU A 203 7.02 -3.65 -5.24
C GLU A 203 8.14 -3.65 -4.20
N LEU A 204 9.02 -4.66 -4.21
CA LEU A 204 10.18 -4.71 -3.32
C LEU A 204 11.35 -5.45 -3.94
N GLY A 205 12.55 -4.89 -3.74
CA GLY A 205 13.82 -5.45 -4.20
C GLY A 205 14.12 -5.12 -5.66
N LEU A 206 13.12 -5.27 -6.54
CA LEU A 206 13.16 -4.82 -7.92
C LEU A 206 11.95 -3.92 -8.16
N LEU A 207 12.20 -2.61 -8.28
CA LEU A 207 11.18 -1.68 -8.78
C LEU A 207 11.17 -1.71 -10.31
N ASP A 208 10.03 -1.39 -10.90
CA ASP A 208 9.91 -1.27 -12.34
C ASP A 208 10.76 -0.11 -12.91
N ALA A 209 10.88 -0.06 -14.24
CA ALA A 209 11.69 0.95 -14.92
C ALA A 209 11.07 2.37 -14.88
N THR A 210 9.87 2.53 -14.32
CA THR A 210 9.21 3.83 -14.19
C THR A 210 9.70 4.62 -12.98
N HIS A 211 10.44 4.01 -12.06
CA HIS A 211 10.93 4.68 -10.85
C HIS A 211 12.24 5.46 -11.08
N LEU A 212 12.12 6.79 -11.20
CA LEU A 212 13.23 7.72 -11.37
C LEU A 212 13.61 8.39 -10.03
N LYS A 213 14.72 7.98 -9.43
CA LYS A 213 15.20 8.49 -8.13
C LYS A 213 15.77 9.90 -8.24
N PHE A 214 15.24 10.83 -7.44
CA PHE A 214 15.70 12.22 -7.40
C PHE A 214 16.57 12.51 -6.17
N ALA A 215 16.09 12.20 -4.97
CA ALA A 215 16.78 12.44 -3.70
C ALA A 215 16.31 11.46 -2.61
N HIS A 216 17.04 11.40 -1.49
CA HIS A 216 16.64 10.64 -0.31
C HIS A 216 17.03 11.35 1.00
N GLY A 217 16.36 11.00 2.10
CA GLY A 217 16.56 11.60 3.43
C GLY A 217 16.05 10.68 4.53
N GLN A 218 16.13 11.11 5.79
CA GLN A 218 15.52 10.34 6.88
C GLN A 218 14.00 10.38 6.77
N ASP A 219 13.45 11.52 6.37
CA ASP A 219 12.05 11.71 6.00
C ASP A 219 11.91 12.79 4.92
N GLN A 220 10.67 13.18 4.61
CA GLN A 220 10.38 14.21 3.62
C GLN A 220 11.01 15.59 3.95
N ALA A 221 11.24 15.93 5.23
CA ALA A 221 11.74 17.26 5.62
C ALA A 221 13.17 17.52 5.15
N ASP A 222 13.96 16.46 4.96
CA ASP A 222 15.32 16.54 4.42
C ASP A 222 15.34 16.86 2.91
N ILE A 223 14.21 16.69 2.22
CA ILE A 223 14.09 16.86 0.77
C ILE A 223 13.34 18.15 0.44
N ALA A 224 13.93 19.27 0.87
CA ALA A 224 13.38 20.61 0.69
C ALA A 224 14.17 21.47 -0.32
N GLN A 225 13.47 22.41 -0.96
CA GLN A 225 14.10 23.47 -1.75
C GLN A 225 14.40 24.66 -0.85
N GLU A 226 15.59 25.25 -1.01
CA GLU A 226 15.95 26.47 -0.29
C GLU A 226 15.91 27.62 -1.29
N VAL A 227 15.18 28.68 -0.93
CA VAL A 227 15.10 29.91 -1.71
C VAL A 227 15.45 31.09 -0.80
N THR A 228 16.04 32.14 -1.37
CA THR A 228 16.19 33.42 -0.66
C THR A 228 14.85 33.90 -0.10
N GLU A 229 14.86 34.35 1.16
CA GLU A 229 13.67 34.89 1.82
C GLU A 229 13.02 36.01 1.00
N GLY A 230 11.69 35.98 0.88
CA GLY A 230 10.92 36.96 0.11
C GLY A 230 10.84 36.69 -1.39
N VAL A 231 11.40 35.57 -1.88
CA VAL A 231 11.22 35.11 -3.26
C VAL A 231 10.15 34.03 -3.32
N GLU A 232 9.16 34.25 -4.17
CA GLU A 232 8.15 33.26 -4.50
C GLU A 232 8.72 32.25 -5.50
N VAL A 233 8.48 30.96 -5.24
CA VAL A 233 8.87 29.87 -6.14
C VAL A 233 7.63 29.12 -6.56
N GLN A 234 7.39 29.08 -7.86
CA GLN A 234 6.45 28.16 -8.47
C GLN A 234 7.25 27.03 -9.13
N VAL A 235 7.07 25.80 -8.65
CA VAL A 235 7.61 24.64 -9.34
C VAL A 235 6.62 24.22 -10.43
N LEU A 236 7.11 23.89 -11.61
CA LEU A 236 6.28 23.41 -12.71
C LEU A 236 6.28 21.88 -12.72
N ALA A 237 5.18 21.30 -13.23
CA ALA A 237 5.10 19.85 -13.42
C ALA A 237 6.27 19.37 -14.31
N PRO A 238 6.89 18.22 -13.98
CA PRO A 238 7.98 17.67 -14.77
C PRO A 238 7.47 17.24 -16.15
N GLU A 239 8.24 17.52 -17.20
CA GLU A 239 7.98 16.97 -18.54
C GLU A 239 8.92 15.79 -18.75
N ILE A 240 8.38 14.57 -18.72
CA ILE A 240 9.17 13.35 -18.88
C ILE A 240 8.57 12.55 -20.03
N GLU A 241 9.41 12.23 -21.02
CA GLU A 241 9.04 11.44 -22.19
C GLU A 241 9.86 10.14 -22.21
N LEU A 242 9.18 9.03 -22.49
CA LEU A 242 9.81 7.73 -22.71
C LEU A 242 10.42 7.69 -24.12
N ASN A 243 11.75 7.79 -24.18
CA ASN A 243 12.48 7.82 -25.45
C ASN A 243 12.79 6.44 -26.02
N ASN A 244 12.96 5.44 -25.16
CA ASN A 244 13.29 4.07 -25.52
C ASN A 244 12.90 3.12 -24.39
N GLU A 245 12.43 1.93 -24.75
CA GLU A 245 12.11 0.86 -23.83
C GLU A 245 12.79 -0.43 -24.25
N GLN A 246 13.16 -1.25 -23.26
CA GLN A 246 13.69 -2.59 -23.49
C GLN A 246 12.99 -3.56 -22.55
N SER A 247 12.42 -4.62 -23.09
CA SER A 247 11.88 -5.69 -22.27
C SER A 247 13.02 -6.40 -21.52
N PHE A 248 12.77 -6.73 -20.26
CA PHE A 248 13.65 -7.58 -19.47
C PHE A 248 12.94 -8.88 -19.12
N ASN A 249 13.72 -9.94 -18.92
CA ASN A 249 13.18 -11.16 -18.36
C ASN A 249 13.02 -10.97 -16.86
N LEU A 250 11.87 -11.37 -16.32
CA LEU A 250 11.67 -11.38 -14.88
C LEU A 250 12.74 -12.27 -14.22
N PRO A 251 13.26 -11.87 -13.05
CA PRO A 251 14.25 -12.67 -12.32
C PRO A 251 13.61 -13.86 -11.57
N TYR A 252 12.39 -14.23 -11.93
CA TYR A 252 11.64 -15.37 -11.44
C TYR A 252 10.68 -15.88 -12.53
N GLU A 253 10.27 -17.13 -12.40
CA GLU A 253 9.22 -17.75 -13.21
C GLU A 253 8.00 -18.05 -12.33
N TYR A 254 6.82 -18.01 -12.90
CA TYR A 254 5.59 -18.36 -12.19
C TYR A 254 4.59 -19.07 -13.10
N SER A 255 3.86 -20.02 -12.51
CA SER A 255 2.85 -20.83 -13.21
C SER A 255 1.79 -21.31 -12.24
N PHE A 256 0.58 -21.59 -12.73
CA PHE A 256 -0.41 -22.29 -11.92
C PHE A 256 0.13 -23.66 -11.52
N TYR A 257 0.15 -23.91 -10.22
CA TYR A 257 0.57 -25.16 -9.60
C TYR A 257 -0.63 -26.08 -9.34
N SER A 258 -1.74 -25.48 -8.92
CA SER A 258 -2.99 -26.19 -8.67
C SER A 258 -4.15 -25.25 -8.98
N LEU A 259 -4.92 -25.63 -10.00
CA LEU A 259 -6.18 -25.03 -10.37
C LEU A 259 -7.06 -26.13 -10.98
N PRO A 260 -8.32 -26.32 -10.54
CA PRO A 260 -9.18 -27.36 -11.08
C PRO A 260 -9.62 -27.02 -12.50
N GLU A 261 -9.78 -28.03 -13.36
CA GLU A 261 -10.30 -27.84 -14.72
C GLU A 261 -11.78 -27.44 -14.72
N GLU A 262 -12.53 -27.82 -13.67
CA GLU A 262 -13.96 -27.55 -13.56
C GLU A 262 -14.34 -27.00 -12.17
N ALA A 263 -15.35 -26.13 -12.14
CA ALA A 263 -16.00 -25.64 -10.93
C ALA A 263 -17.52 -25.80 -11.05
N GLY A 264 -18.16 -26.23 -9.95
CA GLY A 264 -19.62 -26.26 -9.84
C GLY A 264 -20.21 -24.95 -9.31
N PRO A 265 -21.54 -24.80 -9.30
CA PRO A 265 -22.20 -23.62 -8.76
C PRO A 265 -21.83 -23.42 -7.29
N GLY A 266 -21.35 -22.23 -6.92
CA GLY A 266 -20.93 -21.93 -5.55
C GLY A 266 -19.60 -22.55 -5.11
N ALA A 267 -18.86 -23.21 -6.01
CA ALA A 267 -17.62 -23.88 -5.64
C ALA A 267 -16.60 -22.88 -5.06
N VAL A 268 -15.88 -23.34 -4.03
CA VAL A 268 -14.74 -22.63 -3.46
C VAL A 268 -13.48 -23.33 -3.94
N VAL A 269 -12.60 -22.57 -4.60
CA VAL A 269 -11.41 -23.09 -5.27
C VAL A 269 -10.19 -22.31 -4.81
N ASP A 270 -9.16 -23.02 -4.35
CA ASP A 270 -7.87 -22.40 -4.05
C ASP A 270 -7.02 -22.39 -5.34
N ALA A 271 -6.78 -21.20 -5.89
CA ALA A 271 -5.89 -20.96 -7.01
C ALA A 271 -4.46 -20.81 -6.49
N ARG A 272 -3.60 -21.80 -6.77
CA ARG A 272 -2.20 -21.81 -6.32
C ARG A 272 -1.24 -21.55 -7.45
N VAL A 273 -0.35 -20.58 -7.27
CA VAL A 273 0.71 -20.21 -8.21
C VAL A 273 2.05 -20.54 -7.59
N LEU A 274 2.83 -21.38 -8.26
CA LEU A 274 4.22 -21.61 -7.89
C LEU A 274 5.08 -20.49 -8.47
N VAL A 275 5.90 -19.88 -7.63
CA VAL A 275 6.88 -18.85 -8.02
C VAL A 275 8.27 -19.37 -7.71
N GLN A 276 9.17 -19.33 -8.69
CA GLN A 276 10.56 -19.79 -8.57
C GLN A 276 11.51 -18.64 -8.86
N SER A 277 12.37 -18.29 -7.90
CA SER A 277 13.45 -17.32 -8.12
C SER A 277 14.48 -17.88 -9.09
N LEU A 278 14.80 -17.10 -10.12
CA LEU A 278 15.95 -17.32 -11.00
C LEU A 278 17.16 -16.50 -10.53
N SER A 279 17.04 -15.67 -9.50
CA SER A 279 18.12 -14.85 -8.97
C SER A 279 18.97 -15.59 -7.93
N LYS A 280 20.19 -15.11 -7.72
CA LYS A 280 21.06 -15.50 -6.59
C LYS A 280 20.85 -14.59 -5.37
N ASP A 281 20.07 -13.53 -5.53
CA ASP A 281 19.78 -12.55 -4.51
C ASP A 281 18.34 -12.73 -4.01
N TYR A 282 18.04 -12.11 -2.88
CA TYR A 282 16.68 -12.03 -2.36
C TYR A 282 15.81 -11.14 -3.26
N LEU A 283 14.57 -11.55 -3.48
CA LEU A 283 13.61 -10.83 -4.31
C LEU A 283 12.22 -10.89 -3.69
N ALA A 284 11.34 -10.03 -4.17
CA ALA A 284 9.91 -10.20 -4.02
C ALA A 284 9.25 -10.23 -5.40
N ALA A 285 8.22 -11.05 -5.57
CA ALA A 285 7.42 -11.08 -6.78
C ALA A 285 6.04 -10.46 -6.50
N PRO A 286 5.75 -9.25 -7.00
CA PRO A 286 4.41 -8.70 -6.95
C PRO A 286 3.51 -9.48 -7.90
N LEU A 287 2.44 -10.07 -7.37
CA LEU A 287 1.45 -10.82 -8.13
C LEU A 287 0.07 -10.20 -7.94
N SER A 288 -0.69 -10.06 -9.02
CA SER A 288 -2.08 -9.60 -8.99
C SER A 288 -2.98 -10.60 -9.70
N ILE A 289 -4.00 -11.14 -9.02
CA ILE A 289 -4.98 -12.04 -9.64
C ILE A 289 -6.16 -11.26 -10.22
N VAL A 290 -6.51 -11.58 -11.46
CA VAL A 290 -7.68 -11.03 -12.15
C VAL A 290 -8.66 -12.17 -12.40
N VAL A 291 -9.89 -11.98 -11.93
CA VAL A 291 -10.99 -12.93 -12.07
C VAL A 291 -12.18 -12.28 -12.78
N PRO A 292 -13.06 -13.05 -13.43
CA PRO A 292 -14.20 -12.49 -14.14
C PRO A 292 -15.18 -11.81 -13.18
N THR A 293 -15.51 -10.55 -13.43
CA THR A 293 -16.47 -9.76 -12.63
C THR A 293 -17.78 -9.50 -13.35
N GLU A 294 -17.84 -9.75 -14.66
CA GLU A 294 -18.99 -9.46 -15.52
C GLU A 294 -19.41 -10.71 -16.35
N PRO A 295 -20.73 -10.94 -16.55
CA PRO A 295 -21.83 -10.20 -15.93
C PRO A 295 -21.93 -10.47 -14.42
N PRO A 296 -22.57 -9.60 -13.60
CA PRO A 296 -22.48 -9.67 -12.14
C PRO A 296 -23.02 -10.98 -11.55
N GLU A 297 -24.00 -11.60 -12.20
CA GLU A 297 -24.53 -12.91 -11.81
C GLU A 297 -23.54 -14.07 -12.02
N LEU A 298 -22.50 -13.86 -12.82
CA LEU A 298 -21.41 -14.81 -13.08
C LEU A 298 -20.07 -14.35 -12.48
N ALA A 299 -20.05 -13.32 -11.66
CA ALA A 299 -18.82 -12.83 -11.04
C ALA A 299 -18.20 -13.89 -10.12
N VAL A 300 -16.90 -14.12 -10.30
CA VAL A 300 -16.07 -14.88 -9.35
C VAL A 300 -15.58 -13.91 -8.29
N LYS A 301 -15.75 -14.28 -7.02
CA LYS A 301 -15.32 -13.44 -5.89
C LYS A 301 -14.02 -13.95 -5.29
N LEU A 302 -13.23 -13.04 -4.73
CA LEU A 302 -12.06 -13.36 -3.92
C LEU A 302 -12.40 -13.21 -2.44
N VAL A 303 -11.82 -14.06 -1.61
CA VAL A 303 -11.95 -14.00 -0.15
C VAL A 303 -10.93 -13.04 0.48
N GLU A 304 -9.84 -12.78 -0.22
CA GLU A 304 -8.69 -12.00 0.22
C GLU A 304 -8.32 -10.94 -0.83
N SER A 305 -7.27 -10.14 -0.56
CA SER A 305 -6.76 -9.15 -1.52
C SER A 305 -6.37 -9.80 -2.85
N THR A 306 -6.55 -9.04 -3.94
CA THR A 306 -6.09 -9.41 -5.28
C THR A 306 -4.57 -9.49 -5.36
N ASP A 307 -3.89 -8.64 -4.60
CA ASP A 307 -2.46 -8.42 -4.72
C ASP A 307 -1.71 -9.15 -3.61
N LYS A 308 -0.58 -9.75 -4.00
CA LYS A 308 0.34 -10.43 -3.09
C LYS A 308 1.78 -10.09 -3.41
N LEU A 309 2.60 -9.88 -2.39
CA LEU A 309 4.03 -9.68 -2.53
C LEU A 309 4.77 -10.92 -2.03
N VAL A 310 5.19 -11.77 -2.96
CA VAL A 310 5.74 -13.08 -2.62
C VAL A 310 7.23 -12.96 -2.33
N TYR A 311 7.63 -13.17 -1.07
CA TYR A 311 9.04 -13.26 -0.68
C TYR A 311 9.75 -14.42 -1.38
N LEU A 312 10.87 -14.17 -2.03
CA LEU A 312 11.65 -15.18 -2.74
C LEU A 312 13.09 -15.22 -2.22
N PRO A 313 13.48 -16.26 -1.46
CA PRO A 313 14.88 -16.45 -1.13
C PRO A 313 15.71 -16.80 -2.38
N PRO A 314 17.04 -16.60 -2.35
CA PRO A 314 17.95 -16.98 -3.43
C PRO A 314 17.68 -18.38 -3.99
N LYS A 315 17.37 -18.46 -5.29
CA LYS A 315 17.02 -19.72 -5.99
C LYS A 315 15.86 -20.52 -5.35
N GLY A 316 15.09 -19.90 -4.46
CA GLY A 316 14.00 -20.50 -3.72
C GLY A 316 12.70 -20.58 -4.51
N LYS A 317 11.74 -21.32 -3.92
CA LYS A 317 10.37 -21.44 -4.40
C LYS A 317 9.40 -20.98 -3.33
N GLN A 318 8.32 -20.36 -3.74
CA GLN A 318 7.15 -20.10 -2.90
C GLN A 318 5.86 -20.41 -3.65
N VAL A 319 4.78 -20.55 -2.90
CA VAL A 319 3.43 -20.70 -3.46
C VAL A 319 2.58 -19.53 -2.99
N ALA A 320 2.03 -18.78 -3.93
CA ALA A 320 0.94 -17.85 -3.68
C ALA A 320 -0.39 -18.59 -3.81
N GLU A 321 -1.33 -18.33 -2.91
CA GLU A 321 -2.65 -18.96 -2.89
C GLU A 321 -3.73 -17.88 -2.77
N TRP A 322 -4.73 -17.93 -3.65
CA TRP A 322 -5.95 -17.15 -3.54
C TRP A 322 -7.17 -18.07 -3.48
N ARG A 323 -8.15 -17.73 -2.64
CA ARG A 323 -9.43 -18.43 -2.57
C ARG A 323 -10.49 -17.75 -3.42
N LEU A 324 -10.95 -18.47 -4.43
CA LEU A 324 -11.98 -18.07 -5.39
C LEU A 324 -13.34 -18.65 -4.99
N VAL A 325 -14.39 -17.86 -5.11
CA VAL A 325 -15.78 -18.28 -4.89
C VAL A 325 -16.56 -18.11 -6.19
N PHE A 326 -16.99 -19.22 -6.77
CA PHE A 326 -17.74 -19.26 -8.02
C PHE A 326 -19.22 -18.93 -7.80
N PRO A 327 -19.90 -18.36 -8.80
CA PRO A 327 -21.29 -17.96 -8.68
C PRO A 327 -22.23 -19.17 -8.71
N HIS A 328 -23.45 -19.00 -8.18
CA HIS A 328 -24.48 -20.04 -8.23
C HIS A 328 -25.31 -20.04 -9.51
N ALA A 329 -25.20 -19.00 -10.35
CA ALA A 329 -26.12 -18.75 -11.46
C ALA A 329 -25.87 -19.61 -12.71
N PHE A 330 -25.25 -20.79 -12.57
CA PHE A 330 -25.03 -21.69 -13.69
C PHE A 330 -26.37 -22.27 -14.16
N LYS A 331 -26.69 -22.07 -15.44
CA LYS A 331 -27.91 -22.59 -16.05
C LYS A 331 -27.67 -24.01 -16.56
N GLU A 332 -28.65 -24.87 -16.34
CA GLU A 332 -28.64 -26.23 -16.90
C GLU A 332 -28.55 -26.17 -18.44
N GLY A 333 -27.69 -26.99 -19.03
CA GLY A 333 -27.45 -27.01 -20.48
C GLY A 333 -26.51 -25.92 -21.01
N TYR A 334 -25.96 -25.06 -20.15
CA TYR A 334 -24.94 -24.08 -20.51
C TYR A 334 -23.57 -24.50 -19.97
N ALA A 335 -22.52 -24.20 -20.74
CA ALA A 335 -21.13 -24.29 -20.33
C ALA A 335 -20.56 -22.88 -20.19
N TYR A 336 -19.80 -22.67 -19.12
CA TYR A 336 -19.17 -21.39 -18.78
C TYR A 336 -17.66 -21.55 -18.79
N ASN A 337 -16.92 -20.53 -19.19
CA ASN A 337 -15.46 -20.50 -19.14
C ASN A 337 -15.03 -19.30 -18.30
N PHE A 338 -14.41 -19.56 -17.15
CA PHE A 338 -13.89 -18.53 -16.26
C PHE A 338 -12.39 -18.40 -16.47
N SER A 339 -11.97 -17.28 -17.05
CA SER A 339 -10.55 -16.98 -17.25
C SER A 339 -9.96 -16.44 -15.96
N ILE A 340 -9.03 -17.19 -15.36
CA ILE A 340 -8.27 -16.76 -14.19
C ILE A 340 -6.88 -16.33 -14.66
N GLN A 341 -6.53 -15.07 -14.45
CA GLN A 341 -5.27 -14.50 -14.89
C GLN A 341 -4.45 -14.03 -13.70
N VAL A 342 -3.13 -14.20 -13.74
CA VAL A 342 -2.21 -13.68 -12.74
C VAL A 342 -1.15 -12.85 -13.44
N ASN A 343 -1.01 -11.58 -13.02
CA ASN A 343 -0.10 -10.59 -13.57
C ASN A 343 1.09 -10.39 -12.65
N SER A 344 2.25 -10.06 -13.24
CA SER A 344 3.45 -9.65 -12.50
C SER A 344 4.35 -8.82 -13.41
N MET A 345 4.66 -7.57 -13.05
CA MET A 345 5.67 -6.73 -13.71
C MET A 345 5.58 -6.75 -15.26
N GLY A 346 4.38 -6.57 -15.81
CA GLY A 346 4.13 -6.57 -17.27
C GLY A 346 4.02 -7.95 -17.93
N SER A 347 4.22 -9.05 -17.19
CA SER A 347 3.96 -10.42 -17.63
C SER A 347 2.61 -10.95 -17.11
N SER A 348 2.04 -11.94 -17.80
CA SER A 348 0.81 -12.60 -17.35
C SER A 348 0.77 -14.09 -17.71
N ILE A 349 0.15 -14.88 -16.84
CA ILE A 349 -0.27 -16.26 -17.09
C ILE A 349 -1.79 -16.32 -16.95
N HIS A 350 -2.44 -17.24 -17.67
CA HIS A 350 -3.89 -17.43 -17.54
C HIS A 350 -4.25 -18.91 -17.70
N GLU A 351 -5.33 -19.31 -17.03
CA GLU A 351 -5.95 -20.63 -17.14
C GLU A 351 -7.47 -20.48 -17.19
N ILE A 352 -8.15 -21.48 -17.76
CA ILE A 352 -9.61 -21.49 -17.89
C ILE A 352 -10.19 -22.58 -16.98
N ILE A 353 -11.13 -22.18 -16.13
CA ILE A 353 -11.96 -23.11 -15.35
C ILE A 353 -13.32 -23.24 -16.04
N ALA A 354 -13.73 -24.45 -16.37
CA ALA A 354 -15.05 -24.71 -16.94
C ALA A 354 -16.11 -24.74 -15.84
N GLY A 355 -17.23 -24.05 -16.04
CA GLY A 355 -18.41 -24.14 -15.19
C GLY A 355 -19.52 -24.92 -15.86
N SER A 356 -20.14 -25.84 -15.13
CA SER A 356 -21.39 -26.47 -15.57
C SER A 356 -22.36 -26.66 -14.41
N GLY A 357 -23.66 -26.54 -14.68
CA GLY A 357 -24.71 -26.82 -13.70
C GLY A 357 -24.88 -28.30 -13.35
N GLN A 358 -24.05 -29.21 -13.90
CA GLN A 358 -24.14 -30.66 -13.68
C GLN A 358 -23.09 -31.21 -12.70
N VAL A 359 -22.12 -30.41 -12.27
CA VAL A 359 -21.11 -30.84 -11.29
C VAL A 359 -21.72 -30.81 -9.88
N GLY A 360 -21.92 -32.00 -9.31
CA GLY A 360 -22.28 -32.15 -7.90
C GLY A 360 -21.09 -31.77 -7.02
N ALA A 361 -21.09 -30.53 -6.52
CA ALA A 361 -20.14 -30.10 -5.51
C ALA A 361 -20.53 -30.70 -4.15
N ASP A 362 -19.57 -31.27 -3.42
CA ASP A 362 -19.75 -31.62 -2.02
C ASP A 362 -20.22 -30.38 -1.24
N ALA A 363 -21.19 -30.58 -0.35
CA ALA A 363 -21.71 -29.52 0.50
C ALA A 363 -20.64 -29.04 1.49
N VAL A 364 -20.08 -27.85 1.25
CA VAL A 364 -19.13 -27.16 2.12
C VAL A 364 -19.89 -26.09 2.91
N SER A 365 -20.01 -26.28 4.22
CA SER A 365 -20.60 -25.32 5.15
C SER A 365 -19.49 -24.57 5.88
N SER A 366 -19.25 -23.31 5.51
CA SER A 366 -18.17 -22.47 6.05
C SER A 366 -18.64 -21.02 6.22
N ALA A 367 -18.06 -20.30 7.18
CA ALA A 367 -18.27 -18.87 7.37
C ALA A 367 -17.00 -18.18 7.84
N LEU A 368 -16.93 -16.87 7.59
CA LEU A 368 -15.87 -15.97 8.02
C LEU A 368 -16.45 -14.88 8.93
N VAL A 369 -15.60 -14.37 9.82
CA VAL A 369 -15.87 -13.15 10.58
C VAL A 369 -15.18 -12.02 9.83
N ASN A 370 -15.96 -11.13 9.24
CA ASN A 370 -15.45 -10.04 8.38
C ASN A 370 -15.06 -8.82 9.20
N GLU A 371 -15.93 -8.41 10.10
CA GLU A 371 -15.81 -7.19 10.88
C GLU A 371 -16.24 -7.43 12.32
N LEU A 372 -15.55 -6.78 13.25
CA LEU A 372 -15.78 -6.82 14.70
C LEU A 372 -15.69 -5.40 15.25
N SER A 373 -16.75 -4.95 15.90
CA SER A 373 -16.79 -3.64 16.54
C SER A 373 -17.46 -3.70 17.91
N ALA A 374 -17.15 -2.74 18.78
CA ALA A 374 -17.76 -2.63 20.10
C ALA A 374 -18.22 -1.19 20.36
N GLY A 375 -19.43 -1.04 20.88
CA GLY A 375 -20.00 0.27 21.23
C GLY A 375 -20.85 0.23 22.49
N PHE A 376 -21.21 1.40 23.02
CA PHE A 376 -22.13 1.51 24.14
C PHE A 376 -23.59 1.67 23.69
N GLU A 377 -24.46 0.79 24.16
CA GLU A 377 -25.90 0.91 24.00
C GLU A 377 -26.62 0.80 25.35
N ASN A 378 -27.35 1.84 25.74
CA ASN A 378 -28.21 1.85 26.94
C ASN A 378 -27.50 1.43 28.25
N GLY A 379 -26.22 1.81 28.41
CA GLY A 379 -25.43 1.49 29.60
C GLY A 379 -24.85 0.06 29.60
N SER A 380 -24.89 -0.63 28.46
CA SER A 380 -24.29 -1.95 28.23
C SER A 380 -23.30 -1.86 27.07
N VAL A 381 -22.35 -2.79 27.03
CA VAL A 381 -21.40 -2.93 25.92
C VAL A 381 -22.02 -3.86 24.89
N ALA A 382 -22.08 -3.42 23.64
CA ALA A 382 -22.56 -4.18 22.50
C ALA A 382 -21.39 -4.51 21.58
N ILE A 383 -21.11 -5.80 21.39
CA ILE A 383 -20.12 -6.32 20.44
C ILE A 383 -20.86 -6.75 19.19
N THR A 384 -20.60 -6.11 18.06
CA THR A 384 -21.19 -6.43 16.76
C THR A 384 -20.18 -7.19 15.92
N VAL A 385 -20.62 -8.30 15.33
CA VAL A 385 -19.83 -9.12 14.42
C VAL A 385 -20.56 -9.32 13.10
N GLU A 386 -19.88 -9.05 11.99
CA GLU A 386 -20.34 -9.46 10.67
C GLU A 386 -19.86 -10.88 10.37
N ILE A 387 -20.81 -11.78 10.09
CA ILE A 387 -20.54 -13.16 9.68
C ILE A 387 -20.96 -13.32 8.23
N ALA A 388 -20.04 -13.76 7.37
CA ALA A 388 -20.31 -14.05 5.96
C ALA A 388 -20.27 -15.55 5.68
N ASN A 389 -21.24 -16.07 4.91
CA ASN A 389 -21.23 -17.46 4.46
C ASN A 389 -20.20 -17.63 3.33
N SER A 390 -19.11 -18.34 3.63
CA SER A 390 -18.02 -18.66 2.70
C SER A 390 -18.11 -20.08 2.14
N GLY A 391 -19.18 -20.82 2.47
CA GLY A 391 -19.47 -22.15 1.93
C GLY A 391 -20.37 -22.13 0.70
N ASN A 392 -20.71 -23.31 0.18
CA ASN A 392 -21.56 -23.49 -0.99
C ASN A 392 -22.98 -24.01 -0.65
N THR A 393 -23.31 -24.09 0.65
CA THR A 393 -24.65 -24.40 1.17
C THR A 393 -25.12 -23.37 2.18
N LEU A 394 -26.40 -23.39 2.53
CA LEU A 394 -26.92 -22.63 3.68
C LEU A 394 -26.03 -22.86 4.90
N TYR A 395 -25.45 -21.78 5.44
CA TYR A 395 -24.62 -21.88 6.64
C TYR A 395 -25.51 -21.72 7.86
N SER A 396 -25.55 -22.74 8.71
CA SER A 396 -26.27 -22.69 9.98
C SER A 396 -25.33 -23.04 11.12
N ALA A 397 -25.21 -22.15 12.10
CA ALA A 397 -24.28 -22.32 13.21
C ALA A 397 -24.80 -21.67 14.51
N ASN A 398 -24.25 -22.12 15.63
CA ASN A 398 -24.24 -21.35 16.87
C ASN A 398 -23.08 -20.37 16.81
N ALA A 399 -23.38 -19.07 16.81
CA ALA A 399 -22.40 -18.02 17.01
C ALA A 399 -22.38 -17.63 18.49
N SER A 400 -21.25 -17.84 19.14
CA SER A 400 -21.02 -17.49 20.54
C SER A 400 -20.01 -16.35 20.63
N CYS A 401 -20.27 -15.38 21.50
CA CYS A 401 -19.30 -14.38 21.92
C CYS A 401 -19.00 -14.61 23.40
N GLU A 402 -17.74 -14.80 23.73
CA GLU A 402 -17.24 -14.90 25.11
C GLU A 402 -16.39 -13.68 25.43
N PHE A 403 -16.69 -13.06 26.57
CA PHE A 403 -16.02 -11.89 27.11
C PHE A 403 -15.99 -12.01 28.63
N GLU A 404 -14.80 -12.03 29.23
CA GLU A 404 -14.58 -12.09 30.69
C GLU A 404 -15.42 -13.12 31.46
N GLY A 405 -15.55 -14.32 30.90
CA GLY A 405 -16.33 -15.41 31.50
C GLY A 405 -17.85 -15.23 31.38
N GLN A 406 -18.34 -14.18 30.72
CA GLN A 406 -19.69 -14.07 30.21
C GLN A 406 -19.74 -14.59 28.78
N GLN A 407 -20.75 -15.39 28.45
CA GLN A 407 -20.94 -15.92 27.10
C GLN A 407 -22.38 -15.71 26.65
N GLN A 408 -22.56 -15.19 25.44
CA GLN A 408 -23.84 -15.18 24.75
C GLN A 408 -23.76 -16.03 23.49
N THR A 409 -24.83 -16.75 23.17
CA THR A 409 -24.91 -17.58 21.96
C THR A 409 -26.19 -17.28 21.20
N LYS A 410 -26.06 -17.09 19.89
CA LYS A 410 -27.16 -16.87 18.95
C LYS A 410 -27.10 -17.90 17.83
N GLN A 411 -28.26 -18.32 17.37
CA GLN A 411 -28.38 -19.14 16.16
C GLN A 411 -28.37 -18.23 14.95
N VAL A 412 -27.60 -18.60 13.93
CA VAL A 412 -27.50 -17.86 12.70
C VAL A 412 -27.71 -18.78 11.51
N SER A 413 -28.44 -18.28 10.51
CA SER A 413 -28.66 -18.97 9.24
C SER A 413 -28.43 -17.97 8.12
N ILE A 414 -27.42 -18.23 7.30
CA ILE A 414 -26.93 -17.29 6.30
C ILE A 414 -27.02 -17.97 4.93
N PRO A 415 -27.81 -17.43 3.98
CA PRO A 415 -27.86 -17.96 2.62
C PRO A 415 -26.50 -17.87 1.95
N VAL A 416 -26.27 -18.66 0.90
CA VAL A 416 -24.96 -18.65 0.24
C VAL A 416 -24.67 -17.28 -0.36
N GLY A 417 -23.45 -16.79 -0.14
CA GLY A 417 -23.01 -15.46 -0.57
C GLY A 417 -23.63 -14.29 0.22
N GLY A 418 -24.43 -14.57 1.25
CA GLY A 418 -24.95 -13.57 2.17
C GLY A 418 -24.03 -13.32 3.36
N SER A 419 -24.24 -12.20 4.03
CA SER A 419 -23.69 -11.90 5.35
C SER A 419 -24.80 -11.48 6.32
N THR A 420 -24.49 -11.46 7.61
CA THR A 420 -25.39 -10.95 8.63
C THR A 420 -24.62 -10.36 9.79
N LEU A 421 -25.19 -9.33 10.42
CA LEU A 421 -24.67 -8.71 11.61
C LEU A 421 -25.31 -9.34 12.85
N LEU A 422 -24.48 -9.84 13.76
CA LEU A 422 -24.91 -10.29 15.07
C LEU A 422 -24.36 -9.36 16.14
N GLN A 423 -25.23 -8.89 17.02
CA GLN A 423 -24.85 -8.07 18.16
C GLN A 423 -24.96 -8.86 19.45
N PHE A 424 -23.95 -8.84 20.32
CA PHE A 424 -23.93 -9.47 21.63
C PHE A 424 -23.82 -8.39 22.71
N VAL A 425 -24.72 -8.38 23.68
CA VAL A 425 -24.85 -7.26 24.63
C VAL A 425 -24.52 -7.72 26.04
N PHE A 426 -23.48 -7.14 26.64
CA PHE A 426 -22.96 -7.49 27.95
C PHE A 426 -23.13 -6.34 28.94
N ASN A 427 -23.52 -6.66 30.17
CA ASN A 427 -23.66 -5.68 31.24
C ASN A 427 -22.28 -5.38 31.86
N ASP A 428 -21.55 -4.43 31.29
CA ASP A 428 -20.31 -3.91 31.87
C ASP A 428 -20.10 -2.41 31.54
N PRO A 429 -20.63 -1.48 32.34
CA PRO A 429 -20.78 -0.08 31.95
C PRO A 429 -19.48 0.76 31.91
N LYS A 430 -18.27 0.18 32.05
CA LYS A 430 -17.05 0.97 32.34
C LYS A 430 -15.74 0.46 31.72
N LYS A 431 -15.76 -0.24 30.59
CA LYS A 431 -14.53 -0.65 29.91
C LYS A 431 -14.42 -0.02 28.53
N ASP A 432 -13.28 0.62 28.31
CA ASP A 432 -12.88 1.20 27.03
C ASP A 432 -12.17 0.18 26.14
N PHE A 433 -11.77 -0.97 26.70
CA PHE A 433 -11.05 -2.04 26.00
C PHE A 433 -11.58 -3.42 26.41
N LEU A 434 -11.83 -4.28 25.43
CA LEU A 434 -12.43 -5.60 25.58
C LEU A 434 -11.51 -6.66 24.95
N THR A 435 -11.38 -7.80 25.63
CA THR A 435 -10.70 -8.99 25.07
C THR A 435 -11.62 -10.20 25.18
N GLY A 436 -11.70 -11.01 24.14
CA GLY A 436 -12.63 -12.13 24.09
C GLY A 436 -12.48 -13.00 22.86
N GLU A 437 -13.48 -13.84 22.59
CA GLU A 437 -13.50 -14.77 21.46
C GLU A 437 -14.90 -14.87 20.84
N ILE A 438 -14.97 -14.82 19.51
CA ILE A 438 -16.11 -15.29 18.73
C ILE A 438 -15.90 -16.75 18.35
N THR A 439 -16.85 -17.61 18.69
CA THR A 439 -16.89 -19.00 18.24
C THR A 439 -18.08 -19.22 17.30
N LEU A 440 -17.84 -19.70 16.08
CA LEU A 440 -18.88 -20.19 15.18
C LEU A 440 -18.83 -21.72 15.17
N SER A 441 -19.88 -22.39 15.64
CA SER A 441 -19.93 -23.85 15.71
C SER A 441 -21.13 -24.41 14.98
N ASN A 442 -20.87 -25.25 13.98
CA ASN A 442 -21.87 -26.13 13.35
C ASN A 442 -21.46 -27.61 13.57
N PRO A 443 -22.29 -28.60 13.17
CA PRO A 443 -21.95 -30.01 13.35
C PRO A 443 -20.69 -30.50 12.63
N GLN A 444 -20.18 -29.74 11.65
CA GLN A 444 -19.06 -30.12 10.78
C GLN A 444 -17.75 -29.45 11.21
N LYS A 445 -17.79 -28.21 11.71
CA LYS A 445 -16.62 -27.37 11.97
C LYS A 445 -16.92 -26.35 13.06
N THR A 446 -15.90 -26.07 13.87
CA THR A 446 -15.88 -24.96 14.83
C THR A 446 -14.78 -23.98 14.42
N VAL A 447 -15.12 -22.71 14.28
CA VAL A 447 -14.21 -21.59 14.02
C VAL A 447 -14.13 -20.76 15.29
N ARG A 448 -12.93 -20.34 15.69
CA ARG A 448 -12.67 -19.49 16.85
C ARG A 448 -11.86 -18.29 16.41
N GLN A 449 -12.31 -17.10 16.76
CA GLN A 449 -11.71 -15.82 16.41
C GLN A 449 -11.53 -15.00 17.69
N PRO A 450 -10.33 -14.93 18.27
CA PRO A 450 -10.06 -14.02 19.37
C PRO A 450 -10.18 -12.57 18.89
N PHE A 451 -10.55 -11.66 19.78
CA PHE A 451 -10.62 -10.22 19.51
C PHE A 451 -10.04 -9.38 20.65
N GLU A 452 -9.53 -8.22 20.28
CA GLU A 452 -9.21 -7.10 21.16
C GLU A 452 -9.89 -5.86 20.57
N LEU A 453 -10.85 -5.27 21.28
CA LEU A 453 -11.70 -4.19 20.76
C LEU A 453 -11.69 -2.98 21.68
N THR A 454 -11.57 -1.79 21.09
CA THR A 454 -11.82 -0.51 21.78
C THR A 454 -13.30 -0.17 21.68
N VAL A 455 -13.93 0.24 22.78
CA VAL A 455 -15.36 0.56 22.81
C VAL A 455 -15.58 2.00 22.38
N GLU A 456 -16.30 2.19 21.29
CA GLU A 456 -16.66 3.53 20.82
C GLU A 456 -17.73 4.15 21.74
N HIS A 457 -17.40 5.31 22.30
CA HIS A 457 -18.35 6.16 23.01
C HIS A 457 -19.07 7.03 21.99
N ALA A 458 -20.40 6.95 21.94
CA ALA A 458 -21.20 7.76 21.02
C ALA A 458 -20.90 9.25 21.21
N GLN A 459 -20.23 9.86 20.23
CA GLN A 459 -20.23 11.31 20.04
C GLN A 459 -21.64 11.74 19.59
N PRO A 460 -22.16 12.91 20.02
CA PRO A 460 -23.45 13.39 19.54
C PRO A 460 -23.40 13.59 18.03
N THR A 461 -24.37 13.00 17.34
CA THR A 461 -24.51 13.03 15.88
C THR A 461 -24.65 14.47 15.38
N PRO A 462 -23.83 14.95 14.43
CA PRO A 462 -24.19 16.13 13.65
C PRO A 462 -25.38 15.79 12.76
N ALA A 463 -26.32 16.73 12.65
CA ALA A 463 -27.52 16.56 11.86
C ALA A 463 -27.19 16.22 10.40
N ALA A 464 -27.89 15.23 9.86
CA ALA A 464 -27.85 14.87 8.45
C ALA A 464 -28.31 16.06 7.59
N ASP A 465 -27.44 16.53 6.70
CA ASP A 465 -27.87 17.35 5.56
C ASP A 465 -27.83 16.51 4.30
N SER A 466 -29.00 16.42 3.67
CA SER A 466 -29.26 15.61 2.48
C SER A 466 -29.24 16.51 1.26
N SER A 467 -28.25 16.40 0.38
CA SER A 467 -28.45 16.77 -1.03
C SER A 467 -27.48 16.09 -2.02
N ASN A 468 -28.10 15.32 -2.93
CA ASN A 468 -27.82 15.14 -4.35
C ASN A 468 -26.49 14.54 -4.87
N ALA A 469 -26.61 13.27 -5.29
CA ALA A 469 -26.53 12.76 -6.68
C ALA A 469 -25.43 13.22 -7.66
N SER A 470 -24.60 12.23 -8.04
CA SER A 470 -24.06 11.86 -9.38
C SER A 470 -23.43 12.89 -10.32
N LEU A 471 -22.23 12.55 -10.82
CA LEU A 471 -21.58 12.76 -12.14
C LEU A 471 -20.07 12.96 -11.86
N GLY A 472 -19.10 12.27 -12.47
CA GLY A 472 -18.93 11.97 -13.88
C GLY A 472 -17.75 12.81 -14.42
N VAL A 473 -16.58 12.19 -14.54
CA VAL A 473 -15.40 12.49 -15.41
C VAL A 473 -14.87 13.94 -15.53
N ALA A 474 -13.57 14.05 -15.25
CA ALA A 474 -12.55 15.00 -15.72
C ALA A 474 -12.57 16.47 -15.24
N ALA A 475 -11.53 16.84 -14.49
CA ALA A 475 -10.70 18.02 -14.79
C ALA A 475 -9.40 18.02 -13.97
N ILE A 476 -8.30 17.94 -14.72
CA ILE A 476 -6.90 18.27 -14.41
C ILE A 476 -6.78 19.41 -13.38
N GLY A 477 -6.11 19.12 -12.26
CA GLY A 477 -5.70 20.10 -11.27
C GLY A 477 -4.40 19.65 -10.61
N ALA A 478 -3.27 20.02 -11.22
CA ALA A 478 -1.94 19.76 -10.69
C ALA A 478 -1.80 20.36 -9.27
N LEU A 479 -1.70 19.49 -8.27
CA LEU A 479 -1.17 19.84 -6.96
C LEU A 479 0.24 19.27 -6.86
N LEU A 480 1.18 20.19 -6.77
CA LEU A 480 2.60 19.97 -6.70
C LEU A 480 2.94 19.22 -5.41
N ILE A 481 3.29 17.94 -5.51
CA ILE A 481 4.37 17.39 -4.67
C ILE A 481 5.63 17.43 -5.53
N ALA A 482 6.00 18.61 -6.04
CA ALA A 482 7.39 18.76 -6.42
C ALA A 482 8.23 18.68 -5.15
N ALA A 483 9.36 17.99 -5.19
CA ALA A 483 10.40 17.96 -4.16
C ALA A 483 10.91 19.37 -3.79
N ALA A 484 10.06 20.18 -3.14
CA ALA A 484 10.08 21.63 -3.15
C ALA A 484 9.26 22.26 -2.02
N PHE A 485 9.42 21.80 -0.78
CA PHE A 485 8.95 22.59 0.35
C PHE A 485 9.86 23.81 0.52
N VAL A 486 9.32 25.01 0.30
CA VAL A 486 9.92 26.25 0.78
C VAL A 486 9.60 26.35 2.26
N ILE A 487 10.58 26.07 3.13
CA ILE A 487 10.40 26.22 4.59
C ILE A 487 10.31 27.70 4.92
N LEU A 488 9.10 28.25 5.02
CA LEU A 488 8.84 29.43 5.84
C LEU A 488 8.66 28.95 7.27
N HIS A 489 9.57 29.34 8.17
CA HIS A 489 9.44 29.06 9.61
C HIS A 489 8.11 29.65 10.13
N ARG A 490 7.07 28.83 10.25
CA ARG A 490 5.85 29.15 10.98
C ARG A 490 5.68 28.23 12.19
N PRO A 491 5.32 28.76 13.36
CA PRO A 491 5.14 27.96 14.57
C PRO A 491 3.89 27.07 14.47
N ARG A 492 3.97 25.90 15.12
CA ARG A 492 2.91 24.89 15.26
C ARG A 492 1.56 25.51 15.62
N GLU A 493 0.56 25.30 14.78
CA GLU A 493 -0.86 25.31 15.20
C GLU A 493 -1.39 23.87 15.13
N PRO A 494 -2.09 23.38 16.18
CA PRO A 494 -2.76 22.09 16.13
C PRO A 494 -3.92 22.13 15.13
N CYS A 495 -4.07 21.09 14.31
CA CYS A 495 -5.13 20.97 13.31
C CYS A 495 -6.53 21.02 13.98
N ILE A 496 -7.22 22.13 13.75
CA ILE A 496 -8.65 22.27 14.03
C ILE A 496 -9.42 21.60 12.89
N GLN A 497 -10.39 20.73 13.23
CA GLN A 497 -11.38 20.22 12.31
C GLN A 497 -12.07 21.38 11.57
N ALA A 498 -11.89 21.47 10.25
CA ALA A 498 -12.73 22.31 9.40
C ALA A 498 -13.88 21.44 8.88
N GLY A 499 -15.09 21.79 9.29
CA GLY A 499 -16.34 21.08 9.00
C GLY A 499 -17.00 21.45 7.68
#